data_AF-A0A7S0Z3L9-F1
#
_entry.id   AF-A0A7S0Z3L9-F1
#
_cell.length_a   1.000
_cell.length_b   1.000
_cell.length_c   1.000
_cell.angle_alpha   90.00
_cell.angle_beta   90.00
_cell.angle_gamma   90.00
#
_symmetry.space_group_name_H-M   'P 1'
#
loop_
_entity.id
_entity.type
_entity.pdbx_description
1 polymer ?
#
loop_
_entity_poly.entity_id
_entity_poly.type
_entity_poly.pdbx_seq_one_letter_code
_entity_poly.pdbx_strand_id
1 'polypeptide(L)'
;KRIKAFADDAGRVAGHMQVEEFPEDMRRWINPVADPCENFFDFACGHWSETEGKNIADDAESNALQWDIMDQQIQDAMKVLLLEGEGPAADLYRSCMKEATPADSA
;
A
#
# COMPACT_ATOMS: atom_id res chain seq x y z
N LYS A 1 -14.58 -16.55 -33.39
CA LYS A 1 -14.20 -15.20 -32.92
C LYS A 1 -15.21 -14.62 -31.90
N ARG A 2 -16.50 -14.50 -32.22
CA ARG A 2 -17.52 -13.96 -31.29
C ARG A 2 -17.73 -14.76 -29.99
N ILE A 3 -17.74 -16.09 -30.08
CA ILE A 3 -17.95 -16.98 -28.90
C ILE A 3 -16.79 -16.87 -27.90
N LYS A 4 -15.53 -16.78 -28.39
CA LYS A 4 -14.37 -16.59 -27.51
C LYS A 4 -14.42 -15.25 -26.78
N ALA A 5 -14.71 -14.16 -27.50
CA ALA A 5 -14.82 -12.85 -26.88
C ALA A 5 -15.90 -12.81 -25.79
N PHE A 6 -17.05 -13.44 -26.03
CA PHE A 6 -18.11 -13.56 -25.02
C PHE A 6 -17.66 -14.37 -23.78
N ALA A 7 -16.96 -15.49 -23.99
CA ALA A 7 -16.45 -16.30 -22.89
C ALA A 7 -15.39 -15.54 -22.06
N ASP A 8 -14.51 -14.79 -22.72
CA ASP A 8 -13.49 -13.96 -22.07
C ASP A 8 -14.16 -12.84 -21.23
N ASP A 9 -15.20 -12.17 -21.76
CA ASP A 9 -15.98 -11.16 -21.03
C ASP A 9 -16.73 -11.75 -19.82
N ALA A 10 -17.35 -12.93 -19.99
CA ALA A 10 -18.04 -13.62 -18.90
C ALA A 10 -17.06 -14.02 -17.77
N GLY A 11 -15.84 -14.44 -18.12
CA GLY A 11 -14.76 -14.71 -17.17
C GLY A 11 -14.38 -13.47 -16.36
N ARG A 12 -14.22 -12.31 -17.02
CA ARG A 12 -14.00 -11.02 -16.33
C ARG A 12 -15.09 -10.71 -15.31
N VAL A 13 -16.35 -10.78 -15.73
CA VAL A 13 -17.49 -10.48 -14.85
C VAL A 13 -17.52 -11.43 -13.66
N ALA A 14 -17.33 -12.73 -13.88
CA ALA A 14 -17.29 -13.72 -12.81
C ALA A 14 -16.16 -13.45 -11.81
N GLY A 15 -14.97 -13.08 -12.29
CA GLY A 15 -13.84 -12.69 -11.43
C GLY A 15 -14.16 -11.48 -10.55
N HIS A 16 -14.80 -10.44 -11.10
CA HIS A 16 -15.24 -9.29 -10.32
C HIS A 16 -16.30 -9.65 -9.26
N MET A 17 -17.22 -10.56 -9.57
CA MET A 17 -18.23 -11.02 -8.61
C MET A 17 -17.60 -11.82 -7.45
N GLN A 18 -16.54 -12.59 -7.69
CA GLN A 18 -15.86 -13.37 -6.65
C GLN A 18 -15.22 -12.50 -5.56
N VAL A 19 -14.87 -11.25 -5.89
CA VAL A 19 -14.16 -10.35 -4.98
C VAL A 19 -15.05 -9.22 -4.48
N GLU A 20 -16.33 -9.21 -4.84
CA GLU A 20 -17.25 -8.11 -4.55
C GLU A 20 -17.41 -7.86 -3.04
N GLU A 21 -17.46 -8.94 -2.26
CA GLU A 21 -17.65 -8.91 -0.80
C GLU A 21 -16.36 -8.56 -0.02
N PHE A 22 -15.22 -8.46 -0.69
CA PHE A 22 -13.99 -8.09 -0.01
C PHE A 22 -13.98 -6.61 0.40
N PRO A 23 -13.29 -6.27 1.51
CA PRO A 23 -13.06 -4.89 1.90
C PRO A 23 -12.53 -4.03 0.73
N GLU A 24 -12.94 -2.76 0.67
CA GLU A 24 -12.59 -1.86 -0.44
C GLU A 24 -11.08 -1.70 -0.62
N ASP A 25 -10.37 -1.55 0.50
CA ASP A 25 -8.91 -1.48 0.55
C ASP A 25 -8.26 -2.73 -0.03
N MET A 26 -8.82 -3.91 0.21
CA MET A 26 -8.35 -5.17 -0.39
C MET A 26 -8.63 -5.24 -1.89
N ARG A 27 -9.85 -4.90 -2.32
CA ARG A 27 -10.26 -4.97 -3.74
C ARG A 27 -9.43 -4.06 -4.64
N ARG A 28 -8.91 -2.95 -4.11
CA ARG A 28 -8.06 -2.01 -4.84
C ARG A 28 -6.77 -2.66 -5.37
N TRP A 29 -6.23 -3.66 -4.67
CA TRP A 29 -4.95 -4.30 -5.00
C TRP A 29 -5.10 -5.53 -5.89
N ILE A 30 -6.28 -6.16 -5.84
CA ILE A 30 -6.59 -7.41 -6.52
C ILE A 30 -6.81 -7.19 -8.02
N ASN A 31 -6.19 -8.02 -8.85
CA ASN A 31 -6.52 -8.20 -10.27
C ASN A 31 -7.50 -9.38 -10.41
N PRO A 32 -8.81 -9.13 -10.50
CA PRO A 32 -9.83 -10.19 -10.49
C PRO A 32 -9.87 -11.00 -11.80
N VAL A 33 -9.06 -10.62 -12.79
CA VAL A 33 -8.97 -11.32 -14.07
C VAL A 33 -7.82 -12.34 -14.11
N ALA A 34 -6.90 -12.27 -13.15
CA ALA A 34 -5.86 -13.26 -12.98
C ALA A 34 -6.42 -14.51 -12.27
N ASP A 35 -5.99 -15.69 -12.71
CA ASP A 35 -6.37 -16.96 -12.10
C ASP A 35 -5.61 -17.15 -10.78
N PRO A 36 -6.28 -17.16 -9.62
CA PRO A 36 -5.63 -17.34 -8.32
C PRO A 36 -4.98 -18.72 -8.14
N CYS A 37 -5.42 -19.75 -8.89
CA CYS A 37 -4.84 -21.09 -8.82
C CYS A 37 -3.52 -21.20 -9.61
N GLU A 38 -3.32 -20.35 -10.62
CA GLU A 38 -2.12 -20.34 -11.45
C GLU A 38 -1.10 -19.29 -11.00
N ASN A 39 -1.57 -18.07 -10.68
CA ASN A 39 -0.72 -16.98 -10.20
C ASN A 39 -1.44 -16.14 -9.15
N PHE A 40 -1.44 -16.65 -7.92
CA PHE A 40 -2.05 -15.95 -6.79
C PHE A 40 -1.44 -14.57 -6.52
N PHE A 41 -0.16 -14.37 -6.86
CA PHE A 41 0.48 -13.07 -6.68
C PHE A 41 -0.12 -12.02 -7.62
N ASP A 42 -0.30 -12.34 -8.91
CA ASP A 42 -0.98 -11.44 -9.84
C ASP A 42 -2.45 -11.26 -9.45
N PHE A 43 -3.15 -12.31 -9.03
CA PHE A 43 -4.51 -12.14 -8.50
C PHE A 43 -4.57 -11.18 -7.31
N ALA A 44 -3.75 -11.37 -6.28
CA ALA A 44 -3.82 -10.59 -5.04
C ALA A 44 -3.23 -9.18 -5.18
N CYS A 45 -2.19 -9.02 -6.00
CA CYS A 45 -1.37 -7.82 -6.08
C CYS A 45 -1.24 -7.26 -7.51
N GLY A 46 -1.97 -7.76 -8.50
CA GLY A 46 -1.75 -7.39 -9.91
C GLY A 46 -1.94 -5.90 -10.19
N HIS A 47 -2.84 -5.24 -9.45
CA HIS A 47 -3.00 -3.79 -9.51
C HIS A 47 -1.98 -3.03 -8.65
N TRP A 48 -1.16 -3.68 -7.83
CA TRP A 48 -0.05 -3.04 -7.10
C TRP A 48 0.85 -2.25 -8.04
N SER A 49 1.15 -2.83 -9.19
CA SER A 49 1.96 -2.16 -10.20
C SER A 49 1.26 -0.89 -10.72
N GLU A 50 -0.06 -0.80 -10.72
CA GLU A 50 -0.79 0.38 -11.18
C GLU A 50 -0.79 1.53 -10.16
N THR A 51 -0.15 1.33 -9.02
CA THR A 51 -0.05 2.31 -7.93
C THR A 51 1.35 2.91 -7.82
N GLU A 52 1.55 3.76 -6.80
CA GLU A 52 2.84 4.33 -6.41
C GLU A 52 3.94 3.28 -6.15
N GLY A 53 3.58 2.00 -5.98
CA GLY A 53 4.55 0.90 -5.83
C GLY A 53 5.60 0.83 -6.96
N LYS A 54 5.26 1.26 -8.18
CA LYS A 54 6.21 1.35 -9.31
C LYS A 54 7.32 2.38 -9.11
N ASN A 55 7.11 3.38 -8.26
CA ASN A 55 8.03 4.48 -8.02
C ASN A 55 8.78 4.20 -6.70
N ILE A 56 9.86 3.45 -6.77
CA ILE A 56 10.77 3.29 -5.63
C ILE A 56 11.46 4.65 -5.43
N ALA A 57 11.31 5.24 -4.24
CA ALA A 57 11.93 6.51 -3.92
C ALA A 57 13.46 6.41 -3.95
N ASP A 58 14.17 7.51 -4.19
CA ASP A 58 15.63 7.53 -4.33
C ASP A 58 16.37 7.07 -3.06
N ASP A 59 15.72 7.16 -1.90
CA ASP A 59 16.20 6.74 -0.59
C ASP A 59 15.70 5.35 -0.16
N ALA A 60 14.98 4.65 -1.05
CA ALA A 60 14.44 3.32 -0.80
C ALA A 60 15.07 2.26 -1.73
N GLU A 61 15.34 1.08 -1.19
CA GLU A 61 15.86 -0.06 -1.97
C GLU A 61 14.71 -0.93 -2.55
N SER A 62 13.52 -0.82 -1.97
CA SER A 62 12.33 -1.58 -2.38
C SER A 62 11.07 -0.93 -1.84
N ASN A 63 9.94 -1.10 -2.53
CA ASN A 63 8.62 -0.78 -2.00
C ASN A 63 7.88 -2.07 -1.63
N ALA A 64 7.60 -2.25 -0.35
CA ALA A 64 6.65 -3.21 0.18
C ALA A 64 5.43 -2.45 0.72
N LEU A 65 4.67 -1.79 -0.17
CA LEU A 65 3.59 -0.83 0.15
C LEU A 65 2.78 -1.13 1.43
N GLN A 66 2.36 -2.38 1.66
CA GLN A 66 1.61 -2.73 2.87
C GLN A 66 2.38 -2.47 4.16
N TRP A 67 3.68 -2.73 4.20
CA TRP A 67 4.55 -2.43 5.32
C TRP A 67 4.98 -0.97 5.30
N ASP A 68 5.40 -0.44 4.15
CA ASP A 68 5.92 0.93 4.06
C ASP A 68 4.86 1.97 4.46
N ILE A 69 3.60 1.79 4.03
CA ILE A 69 2.51 2.70 4.37
C ILE A 69 2.24 2.67 5.88
N MET A 70 2.27 1.48 6.49
CA MET A 70 2.04 1.34 7.94
C MET A 70 3.20 1.90 8.74
N ASP A 71 4.44 1.60 8.34
CA ASP A 71 5.64 2.13 8.97
C ASP A 71 5.67 3.65 8.87
N GLN A 72 5.37 4.22 7.71
CA GLN A 72 5.28 5.67 7.54
C GLN A 72 4.25 6.28 8.48
N GLN A 73 3.04 5.72 8.56
CA GLN A 73 1.99 6.21 9.49
C GLN A 73 2.43 6.14 10.96
N ILE A 74 3.08 5.05 11.36
CA ILE A 74 3.61 4.88 12.71
C ILE A 74 4.71 5.90 12.97
N GLN A 75 5.65 6.06 12.04
CA GLN A 75 6.74 7.02 12.17
C GLN A 75 6.19 8.45 12.27
N ASP A 76 5.24 8.84 11.44
CA ASP A 76 4.67 10.19 11.48
C ASP A 76 3.94 10.46 12.80
N ALA A 77 3.17 9.49 13.30
CA ALA A 77 2.57 9.59 14.62
C ALA A 77 3.64 9.67 15.74
N MET A 78 4.69 8.87 15.65
CA MET A 78 5.81 8.89 16.60
C MET A 78 6.55 10.22 16.58
N LYS A 79 6.82 10.81 15.41
CA LYS A 79 7.47 12.12 15.28
C LYS A 79 6.67 13.19 16.02
N VAL A 80 5.35 13.25 15.82
CA VAL A 80 4.48 14.19 16.53
C VAL A 80 4.58 14.02 18.04
N LEU A 81 4.44 12.78 18.53
CA LEU A 81 4.52 12.47 19.96
C LEU A 81 5.89 12.80 20.57
N LEU A 82 6.98 12.60 19.84
CA LEU A 82 8.35 12.86 20.32
C LEU A 82 8.74 14.34 20.22
N LEU A 83 8.15 15.11 19.30
CA LEU A 83 8.33 16.56 19.22
C LEU A 83 7.64 17.26 20.40
N GLU A 84 6.38 16.90 20.67
CA GLU A 84 5.53 17.55 21.67
C GLU A 84 5.65 16.95 23.07
N GLY A 85 6.15 15.72 23.18
CA GLY A 85 6.19 14.96 24.42
C GLY A 85 7.30 15.36 25.39
N GLU A 86 7.16 14.86 26.62
CA GLU A 86 8.14 15.03 27.70
C GLU A 86 8.89 13.72 27.99
N GLY A 87 10.10 13.83 28.54
CA GLY A 87 10.91 12.70 28.99
C GLY A 87 12.05 12.31 28.05
N PRO A 88 12.86 11.30 28.44
CA PRO A 88 14.17 11.06 27.82
C PRO A 88 14.12 10.71 26.33
N ALA A 89 13.06 10.03 25.87
CA ALA A 89 12.91 9.69 24.46
C ALA A 89 12.65 10.93 23.59
N ALA A 90 11.82 11.85 24.08
CA ALA A 90 11.54 13.12 23.40
C ALA A 90 12.78 14.03 23.42
N ASP A 91 13.50 14.08 24.53
CA ASP A 91 14.76 14.84 24.63
C ASP A 91 15.83 14.31 23.66
N LEU A 92 15.97 12.98 23.60
CA LEU A 92 16.88 12.33 22.64
C LEU A 92 16.49 12.66 21.20
N TYR A 93 15.21 12.51 20.86
CA TYR A 93 14.70 12.79 19.52
C TYR A 93 14.97 14.25 19.12
N ARG A 94 14.63 15.23 19.96
CA ARG A 94 14.88 16.67 19.70
C ARG A 94 16.37 17.02 19.66
N SER A 95 17.22 16.29 20.38
CA SER A 95 18.68 16.51 20.32
C SER A 95 19.26 16.19 18.93
N CYS A 96 18.64 15.25 18.22
CA CYS A 96 18.97 14.90 16.84
C CYS A 96 18.35 15.90 15.85
N MET A 97 17.09 16.26 16.07
CA MET A 97 16.26 17.02 15.13
C MET A 97 16.33 18.55 15.35
N LYS A 98 17.54 19.11 15.40
CA LYS A 98 17.86 20.50 15.82
C LYS A 98 16.96 21.63 15.28
N GLU A 99 16.22 21.44 14.19
CA GLU A 99 15.35 22.44 13.56
C GLU A 99 13.96 21.90 13.15
N ALA A 100 13.60 20.66 13.53
CA ALA A 100 12.35 20.06 13.06
C ALA A 100 11.13 20.62 13.79
N THR A 101 10.12 20.99 13.01
CA THR A 101 8.82 21.42 13.48
C THR A 101 7.78 20.32 13.25
N PRO A 102 6.62 20.37 13.93
CA PRO A 102 5.52 19.45 13.64
C PRO A 102 5.05 19.49 12.18
N ALA A 103 5.27 20.61 11.48
CA ALA A 103 4.95 20.75 10.06
C ALA A 103 5.87 19.93 9.14
N ASP A 104 7.07 19.54 9.60
CA ASP A 104 8.00 18.69 8.87
C ASP A 104 7.67 17.18 9.01
N SER A 105 6.57 16.87 9.70
CA SER A 105 6.09 15.49 9.99
C SER A 105 4.77 15.14 9.28
N ALA A 106 4.29 16.00 8.36
CA ALA A 106 3.05 15.85 7.60
C ALA A 106 3.32 15.82 6.09
#